data_AF-A0A7W0PP30-F1
#
_entry.id   AF-A0A7W0PP30-F1
#
_cell.length_a   1.000
_cell.length_b   1.000
_cell.length_c   1.000
_cell.angle_alpha   90.00
_cell.angle_beta   90.00
_cell.angle_gamma   90.00
#
_symmetry.space_group_name_H-M   'P 1'
#
loop_
_entity.id
_entity.type
_entity.pdbx_description
1 polymer ?
#
loop_
_entity_poly.entity_id
_entity_poly.type
_entity_poly.pdbx_seq_one_letter_code
_entity_poly.pdbx_strand_id
1 'polypeptide(L)' 'MGVADITGGQVRLRIDLSARDTSSLFGLNAYVREQMVTYLQEQGGTGLPRQRIEQVPPPPDASLTGTDRTGASAERA' A
#
# COMPACT_ATOMS: atom_id res chain seq x y z
N MET A 1 -5.82 -10.97 26.77
CA MET A 1 -6.41 -11.91 25.79
C MET A 1 -6.77 -11.09 24.56
N GLY A 2 -6.04 -11.26 23.45
CA GLY A 2 -6.19 -10.40 22.27
C GLY A 2 -7.19 -10.96 21.27
N VAL A 3 -8.24 -10.20 20.98
CA VAL A 3 -9.13 -10.44 19.85
C VAL A 3 -8.52 -9.76 18.63
N ALA A 4 -8.42 -10.48 17.51
CA ALA A 4 -8.08 -9.88 16.23
C ALA A 4 -9.34 -9.21 15.67
N ASP A 5 -9.27 -7.91 15.42
CA ASP A 5 -10.29 -7.21 14.64
C ASP A 5 -9.89 -7.21 13.16
N ILE A 6 -10.85 -7.53 12.28
CA ILE A 6 -10.64 -7.67 10.84
C ILE A 6 -11.58 -6.68 10.14
N THR A 7 -11.05 -5.54 9.72
CA THR A 7 -11.80 -4.49 9.03
C THR A 7 -11.03 -4.01 7.81
N GLY A 8 -11.69 -3.84 6.66
CA GLY A 8 -11.11 -3.21 5.47
C GLY A 8 -9.84 -3.89 4.92
N GLY A 9 -9.71 -5.21 5.10
CA GLY A 9 -8.51 -5.96 4.70
C GLY A 9 -7.30 -5.78 5.63
N GLN A 10 -7.50 -5.23 6.83
CA GLN A 10 -6.46 -5.07 7.84
C GLN A 10 -6.79 -5.91 9.07
N VAL A 11 -5.77 -6.48 9.69
CA VAL A 11 -5.87 -7.20 10.97
C VAL A 11 -5.21 -6.37 12.06
N ARG A 12 -5.96 -6.05 13.12
CA ARG A 12 -5.42 -5.35 14.29
C ARG A 12 -5.17 -6.35 15.41
N LEU A 13 -3.92 -6.44 15.85
CA LEU A 13 -3.51 -7.26 16.99
C LEU A 13 -3.19 -6.38 18.20
N ARG A 14 -3.66 -6.79 19.38
CA ARG A 14 -3.28 -6.20 20.67
C ARG A 14 -2.33 -7.13 21.41
N ILE A 15 -1.16 -6.63 21.75
CA ILE A 15 -0.15 -7.34 22.53
C ILE A 15 0.08 -6.53 23.82
N ASP A 16 -0.28 -7.10 24.96
CA ASP A 16 0.01 -6.53 26.27
C ASP A 16 1.42 -6.98 26.70
N LEU A 17 2.29 -6.03 27.02
CA LEU A 17 3.68 -6.27 27.41
C LEU A 17 3.90 -5.82 28.85
N SER A 18 4.76 -6.53 29.57
CA SER A 18 5.17 -6.20 30.94
C SER A 18 6.67 -6.35 31.09
N ALA A 19 7.30 -5.43 31.83
CA ALA A 19 8.72 -5.44 32.12
C ALA A 19 8.99 -4.96 33.54
N ARG A 20 10.21 -5.19 34.05
CA ARG A 20 10.62 -4.81 35.42
C ARG A 20 10.58 -3.29 35.66
N ASP A 21 10.87 -2.50 34.64
CA ASP A 21 10.93 -1.05 34.69
C ASP A 21 10.59 -0.45 33.31
N THR A 22 10.43 0.88 33.28
CA THR A 22 10.05 1.62 32.08
C THR A 22 11.07 1.50 30.94
N SER A 23 12.37 1.51 31.25
CA SER A 23 13.42 1.39 30.22
C SER A 23 13.40 0.01 29.57
N SER A 24 13.23 -1.03 30.39
CA SER A 24 13.03 -2.41 29.93
C SER A 24 11.76 -2.56 29.10
N LEU A 25 10.68 -1.84 29.43
CA LEU A 25 9.44 -1.86 28.66
C LEU A 25 9.61 -1.24 27.27
N PHE A 26 10.36 -0.14 27.17
CA PHE A 26 10.69 0.48 25.88
C PHE A 26 11.54 -0.45 25.02
N GLY A 27 12.58 -1.06 25.59
CA GLY A 27 13.41 -2.05 24.88
C GLY A 27 12.60 -3.25 24.40
N LEU A 28 11.74 -3.81 25.25
CA LEU A 28 10.88 -4.92 24.89
C LEU A 28 9.86 -4.53 23.80
N ASN A 29 9.28 -3.32 23.86
CA ASN A 29 8.35 -2.86 22.84
C ASN A 29 9.03 -2.75 21.46
N ALA A 30 10.24 -2.17 21.41
CA ALA A 30 11.02 -2.07 20.18
C ALA A 30 11.35 -3.46 19.63
N TYR A 31 11.88 -4.35 20.47
CA TYR A 31 12.21 -5.72 20.10
C TYR A 31 11.00 -6.48 19.54
N VAL A 32 9.86 -6.45 20.24
CA VAL A 32 8.63 -7.14 19.78
C VAL A 32 8.16 -6.57 18.44
N ARG A 33 8.22 -5.25 18.23
CA ARG A 33 7.87 -4.65 16.93
C ARG A 33 8.79 -5.14 15.82
N GLU A 34 10.10 -5.18 16.05
CA GLU A 34 11.07 -5.65 15.06
C GLU A 34 10.83 -7.13 14.71
N GLN A 35 10.66 -7.99 15.71
CA GLN A 35 10.37 -9.40 15.48
C GLN A 35 9.05 -9.62 14.73
N MET A 36 8.01 -8.84 15.03
CA MET A 36 6.74 -8.92 14.32
C MET A 36 6.87 -8.50 12.86
N VAL A 37 7.68 -7.46 12.56
CA VAL A 37 7.97 -7.06 11.17
C VAL A 37 8.71 -8.18 10.44
N THR A 38 9.76 -8.74 11.03
CA THR A 38 10.49 -9.87 10.47
C THR A 38 9.57 -11.05 10.20
N TYR A 39 8.76 -11.45 11.18
CA TYR A 39 7.78 -12.53 11.03
C TYR A 39 6.79 -12.26 9.89
N LEU A 40 6.25 -11.04 9.79
CA LEU A 40 5.33 -10.67 8.71
C LEU A 40 6.01 -10.67 7.34
N GLN A 41 7.28 -10.33 7.25
CA GLN A 41 8.01 -10.38 5.98
C GLN A 41 8.30 -11.83 5.55
N GLU A 42 8.67 -12.70 6.49
CA GLU A 42 9.02 -14.10 6.21
C GLU A 42 7.80 -15.00 5.99
N GLN A 43 6.76 -14.80 6.79
CA GLN A 43 5.58 -15.68 6.83
C GLN A 43 4.34 -15.03 6.21
N GLY A 44 4.37 -13.73 5.90
CA GLY A 44 3.18 -12.95 5.55
C GLY A 44 2.60 -13.21 4.16
N GLY A 45 3.11 -14.16 3.38
CA GLY A 45 2.56 -14.68 2.12
C GLY A 45 1.52 -13.78 1.43
N THR A 46 0.24 -14.15 1.54
CA THR A 46 -0.92 -13.38 1.04
C THR A 46 -1.58 -12.46 2.07
N GLY A 47 -1.07 -12.40 3.30
CA GLY A 47 -1.64 -11.65 4.43
C GLY A 47 -1.21 -10.18 4.50
N LEU A 48 -0.21 -9.76 3.70
CA LEU A 48 0.16 -8.35 3.59
C LEU A 48 -0.91 -7.55 2.83
N PRO A 49 -1.14 -6.27 3.18
CA PRO A 49 -2.06 -5.41 2.43
C PRO A 49 -1.69 -5.36 0.95
N ARG A 50 -2.64 -5.72 0.08
CA ARG A 50 -2.46 -5.72 -1.37
C ARG A 50 -3.43 -4.75 -2.00
N GLN A 51 -2.90 -3.91 -2.88
CA GLN A 51 -3.71 -3.08 -3.75
C GLN A 51 -3.91 -3.82 -5.07
N ARG A 52 -5.17 -4.08 -5.45
CA ARG A 52 -5.51 -4.55 -6.78
C ARG A 52 -5.70 -3.34 -7.69
N ILE A 53 -4.92 -3.27 -8.76
CA ILE A 53 -5.07 -2.26 -9.80
C ILE A 53 -5.85 -2.89 -10.95
N GLU A 54 -6.87 -2.19 -11.43
CA GLU A 54 -7.59 -2.53 -12.65
C GLU A 54 -7.18 -1.55 -13.74
N GLN A 55 -6.62 -2.08 -14.83
CA GLN A 55 -6.34 -1.28 -16.02
C GLN A 55 -7.62 -1.17 -16.82
N VAL A 56 -8.22 0.03 -16.81
CA VAL A 56 -9.41 0.31 -17.62
C VAL A 56 -8.93 0.80 -18.99
N PRO A 57 -9.41 0.20 -20.10
CA PRO A 57 -9.07 0.70 -21.43
C PRO A 57 -9.55 2.16 -21.57
N PRO A 58 -8.80 3.00 -22.29
CA PRO A 58 -9.24 4.37 -22.54
C PRO A 58 -10.61 4.36 -23.25
N PRO A 59 -11.47 5.35 -23.00
CA PRO A 59 -12.74 5.46 -23.69
C PRO A 59 -12.50 5.51 -25.22
N PRO A 60 -13.42 4.96 -26.03
CA PRO A 60 -13.22 4.74 -27.46
C PRO A 60 -12.82 5.99 -28.25
N ASP A 61 -13.15 7.18 -27.74
CA ASP A 61 -12.95 8.46 -28.41
C ASP A 61 -11.68 9.22 -27.95
N ALA A 62 -10.88 8.65 -27.03
CA ALA A 62 -9.62 9.26 -26.58
C ALA A 62 -8.47 9.11 -27.60
N SER A 63 -8.65 8.25 -28.59
CA SER A 63 -7.79 8.14 -29.76
C SER A 63 -8.34 9.07 -30.84
N LEU A 64 -7.59 10.09 -31.24
CA LEU A 64 -7.89 11.11 -32.28
C LEU A 64 -8.40 12.47 -31.78
N THR A 65 -7.57 13.22 -31.05
CA THR A 65 -7.53 14.69 -31.22
C THR A 65 -6.07 15.15 -31.26
N GLY A 66 -5.28 14.50 -32.11
CA GLY A 66 -4.13 15.15 -32.72
C GLY A 66 -4.66 15.92 -33.92
N THR A 67 -5.14 17.13 -33.69
CA THR A 67 -5.46 18.07 -34.78
C THR A 67 -4.17 18.30 -35.55
N ASP A 68 -4.14 17.71 -36.74
CA ASP A 68 -3.18 17.93 -37.79
C ASP A 68 -2.93 19.43 -37.95
N ARG A 69 -1.79 19.92 -37.42
CA ARG A 69 -1.32 21.30 -37.64
C ARG A 69 -0.32 21.37 -38.81
N THR A 70 -0.32 20.35 -39.67
CA THR A 70 0.59 20.22 -40.80
C THR A 70 -0.18 20.44 -42.11
N GLY A 71 -0.62 21.67 -42.36
CA GLY A 71 -1.32 21.95 -43.61
C GLY A 71 -1.93 23.34 -43.78
N ALA A 72 -1.27 24.42 -43.35
CA ALA A 72 -1.77 25.77 -43.66
C ALA A 72 -0.65 26.84 -43.67
N SER A 73 0.39 26.65 -44.48
CA SER A 73 1.35 27.73 -44.83
C SER A 73 1.74 27.77 -46.31
N ALA A 74 1.03 27.08 -47.20
CA ALA A 74 1.34 27.04 -48.64
C ALA A 74 0.18 27.58 -49.49
N GLU A 75 -0.33 28.77 -49.18
CA GLU A 75 -1.02 29.60 -50.18
C GLU A 75 -1.06 31.06 -49.72
N ARG A 76 0.00 31.81 -50.01
CA ARG A 76 -0.08 33.26 -50.16
C ARG A 76 0.68 33.66 -51.42
N ALA A 77 -0.11 34.26 -52.31
CA ALA A 77 0.23 34.92 -53.56
C ALA A 77 1.22 36.08 -53.38
#